data_AF-A0A1E4I6K6-F1
#
_entry.id   AF-A0A1E4I6K6-F1
#
_cell.length_a   1.000
_cell.length_b   1.000
_cell.length_c   1.000
_cell.angle_alpha   90.00
_cell.angle_beta   90.00
_cell.angle_gamma   90.00
#
_symmetry.space_group_name_H-M   'P 1'
#
loop_
_entity.id
_entity.type
_entity.pdbx_description
1 polymer ?
#
loop_
_entity_poly.entity_id
_entity_poly.type
_entity_poly.pdbx_seq_one_letter_code
_entity_poly.pdbx_strand_id
1 'polypeptide(L)'
;MSGTDSEPVTVGITVPSIAPQDLLERVTAMAEDLAAAGISVELGVVRTCRSCGCTDDRACFLGCTWVSETEDLCSSCIPSATAVNHG
;
A
#
# COMPACT_ATOMS: atom_id res chain seq x y z
N MET A 1 -6.16 -10.55 43.19
CA MET A 1 -6.76 -10.08 41.93
C MET A 1 -5.62 -9.96 40.94
N SER A 2 -5.33 -11.02 40.21
CA SER A 2 -4.26 -11.01 39.21
C SER A 2 -4.85 -10.39 37.95
N GLY A 3 -4.52 -9.11 37.71
CA GLY A 3 -4.84 -8.45 36.45
C GLY A 3 -4.06 -9.16 35.35
N THR A 4 -4.76 -9.75 34.40
CA THR A 4 -4.17 -10.12 33.12
C THR A 4 -3.87 -8.82 32.39
N ASP A 5 -2.63 -8.35 32.51
CA ASP A 5 -2.06 -7.36 31.62
C ASP A 5 -1.86 -8.06 30.26
N SER A 6 -2.96 -8.16 29.50
CA SER A 6 -2.91 -8.69 28.14
C SER A 6 -2.15 -7.68 27.30
N GLU A 7 -1.04 -8.11 26.69
CA GLU A 7 -0.33 -7.30 25.69
C GLU A 7 -1.34 -6.77 24.65
N PRO A 8 -1.27 -5.47 24.30
CA PRO A 8 -2.19 -4.88 23.34
C PRO A 8 -2.02 -5.61 22.00
N VAL A 9 -3.15 -6.05 21.43
CA VAL A 9 -3.16 -6.68 20.11
C VAL A 9 -2.87 -5.59 19.08
N THR A 10 -1.80 -5.76 18.29
CA THR A 10 -1.46 -4.84 17.19
C THR A 10 -1.77 -5.46 15.84
N VAL A 11 -2.47 -4.71 14.98
CA VAL A 11 -2.80 -5.09 13.61
C VAL A 11 -2.09 -4.14 12.65
N GLY A 12 -1.17 -4.66 11.85
CA GLY A 12 -0.56 -3.93 10.74
C GLY A 12 -1.43 -3.98 9.49
N ILE A 13 -1.75 -2.82 8.93
CA ILE A 13 -2.49 -2.70 7.66
C ILE A 13 -1.61 -1.95 6.67
N THR A 14 -1.35 -2.57 5.52
CA THR A 14 -0.59 -1.94 4.44
C THR A 14 -1.53 -1.57 3.30
N VAL A 15 -1.51 -0.30 2.90
CA VAL A 15 -2.36 0.24 1.84
C VAL A 15 -1.51 0.73 0.66
N PRO A 16 -1.90 0.46 -0.60
CA PRO A 16 -1.22 1.01 -1.77
C PRO A 16 -1.16 2.54 -1.78
N SER A 17 -0.05 3.13 -2.25
CA SER A 17 0.08 4.58 -2.47
C SER A 17 -0.97 5.15 -3.43
N ILE A 18 -1.51 4.30 -4.30
CA ILE A 18 -2.56 4.63 -5.28
C ILE A 18 -3.98 4.44 -4.74
N ALA A 19 -4.15 4.07 -3.46
CA ALA A 19 -5.47 3.86 -2.90
C ALA A 19 -6.29 5.16 -2.91
N PRO A 20 -7.58 5.10 -3.26
CA PRO A 20 -8.42 6.28 -3.27
C PRO A 20 -8.68 6.77 -1.84
N GLN A 21 -8.92 8.08 -1.68
CA GLN A 21 -9.02 8.71 -0.36
C GLN A 21 -10.17 8.14 0.48
N ASP A 22 -11.27 7.74 -0.15
CA ASP A 22 -12.42 7.12 0.54
C ASP A 22 -12.03 5.80 1.23
N LEU A 23 -11.09 5.04 0.66
CA LEU A 23 -10.59 3.83 1.28
C LEU A 23 -9.77 4.15 2.54
N LEU A 24 -8.93 5.19 2.48
CA LEU A 24 -8.12 5.63 3.62
C LEU A 24 -9.00 6.13 4.77
N GLU A 25 -10.03 6.91 4.47
CA GLU A 25 -11.01 7.39 5.45
C GLU A 25 -11.71 6.21 6.13
N ARG A 26 -12.14 5.22 5.36
CA ARG A 26 -12.81 4.02 5.89
C ARG A 26 -11.88 3.16 6.75
N VAL A 27 -10.61 3.01 6.36
CA VAL A 27 -9.62 2.26 7.17
C VAL A 27 -9.32 3.02 8.46
N THR A 28 -9.25 4.35 8.42
CA THR A 28 -9.06 5.18 9.62
C THR A 28 -10.23 5.04 10.58
N ALA A 29 -11.47 5.11 10.08
CA ALA A 29 -12.66 4.90 10.92
C ALA A 29 -12.68 3.51 11.58
N MET A 30 -12.31 2.47 10.83
CA MET A 30 -12.17 1.11 11.40
C MET A 30 -11.09 1.03 12.47
N ALA A 31 -9.98 1.78 12.32
CA ALA A 31 -8.92 1.83 13.33
C ALA A 31 -9.40 2.48 14.64
N GLU A 32 -10.23 3.52 14.57
CA GLU A 32 -10.85 4.15 15.75
C GLU A 32 -11.76 3.17 16.50
N ASP A 33 -12.59 2.42 15.76
CA ASP A 33 -13.47 1.39 16.35
C ASP A 33 -12.67 0.28 17.05
N LEU A 34 -11.57 -0.17 16.44
CA LEU A 34 -10.68 -1.19 17.00
C LEU A 34 -9.90 -0.66 18.22
N ALA A 35 -9.49 0.61 18.21
CA ALA A 35 -8.83 1.24 19.35
C ALA A 35 -9.74 1.26 20.59
N ALA A 36 -11.04 1.49 20.41
CA ALA A 36 -12.02 1.40 21.50
C ALA A 36 -12.14 -0.02 22.11
N ALA A 37 -11.79 -1.06 21.33
CA ALA A 37 -11.72 -2.44 21.79
C ALA A 37 -10.35 -2.85 22.37
N GLY A 38 -9.39 -1.91 22.47
CA GLY A 38 -8.05 -2.19 22.97
C GLY A 38 -7.10 -2.81 21.94
N ILE A 39 -7.41 -2.65 20.64
CA ILE A 39 -6.59 -3.13 19.52
C ILE A 39 -5.89 -1.93 18.88
N SER A 40 -4.55 -1.97 18.79
CA SER A 40 -3.76 -0.95 18.10
C SER A 40 -3.70 -1.26 16.61
N VAL A 41 -3.84 -0.24 15.76
CA VAL A 41 -3.73 -0.37 14.30
C VAL A 41 -2.59 0.48 13.79
N GLU A 42 -1.67 -0.14 13.04
CA GLU A 42 -0.55 0.54 12.39
C GLU A 42 -0.79 0.59 10.88
N LEU A 43 -0.96 1.79 10.35
CA LEU A 43 -1.20 2.01 8.93
C LEU A 43 0.11 2.32 8.20
N GLY A 44 0.52 1.41 7.32
CA GLY A 44 1.65 1.61 6.41
C GLY A 44 1.17 1.92 5.00
N VAL A 45 1.86 2.84 4.32
CA VAL A 45 1.66 3.07 2.88
C VAL A 45 2.77 2.38 2.11
N VAL A 46 2.41 1.52 1.16
CA VAL A 46 3.37 0.84 0.29
C VAL A 46 3.37 1.45 -1.10
N ARG A 47 4.57 1.77 -1.59
CA ARG A 47 4.75 2.21 -2.96
C ARG A 47 4.25 1.13 -3.92
N THR A 48 3.37 1.52 -4.83
CA THR A 48 2.68 0.56 -5.71
C THR A 48 2.75 1.05 -7.14
N CYS A 49 3.15 0.18 -8.09
CA CYS A 49 3.14 0.55 -9.50
C CYS A 49 1.71 0.86 -9.94
N ARG A 50 1.48 2.09 -10.43
CA ARG A 50 0.16 2.56 -10.87
C ARG A 50 -0.42 1.77 -12.05
N SER A 51 0.38 0.96 -12.74
CA SER A 51 -0.05 0.20 -13.93
C SER A 51 -0.32 -1.27 -13.64
N CYS A 52 0.54 -1.96 -12.88
CA CYS A 52 0.39 -3.40 -12.62
C CYS A 52 0.18 -3.77 -11.14
N GLY A 53 0.33 -2.82 -10.22
CA GLY A 53 0.14 -3.05 -8.80
C GLY A 53 1.29 -3.75 -8.08
N CYS A 54 2.46 -3.94 -8.71
CA CYS A 54 3.62 -4.50 -8.01
C CYS A 54 4.12 -3.57 -6.89
N THR A 55 4.73 -4.15 -5.87
CA THR A 55 5.36 -3.46 -4.73
C THR A 55 6.80 -3.95 -4.55
N ASP A 56 7.54 -3.37 -3.61
CA ASP A 56 8.87 -3.85 -3.24
C ASP A 56 8.87 -5.31 -2.78
N ASP A 57 7.85 -5.71 -2.00
CA ASP A 57 7.71 -7.09 -1.50
C ASP A 57 7.06 -8.04 -2.50
N ARG A 58 6.38 -7.50 -3.53
CA ARG A 58 5.66 -8.28 -4.54
C ARG A 58 5.95 -7.73 -5.93
N ALA A 59 7.11 -8.12 -6.47
CA ALA A 59 7.50 -7.81 -7.83
C ALA A 59 6.60 -8.49 -8.88
N CYS A 60 6.68 -8.04 -10.13
CA CYS A 60 6.08 -8.71 -11.29
C CYS A 60 6.55 -10.16 -11.42
N PHE A 61 5.81 -11.00 -12.18
CA PHE A 61 6.11 -12.42 -12.35
C PHE A 61 7.55 -12.72 -12.81
N LEU A 62 8.13 -11.88 -13.69
CA LEU A 62 9.52 -12.00 -14.15
C LEU A 62 10.51 -11.12 -13.38
N GLY A 63 10.06 -10.52 -12.27
CA GLY A 63 10.75 -9.43 -11.60
C GLY A 63 10.57 -8.09 -12.31
N CYS A 64 10.76 -7.01 -11.55
CA CYS A 64 10.77 -5.63 -12.04
C CYS A 64 11.55 -4.75 -11.07
N THR A 65 11.89 -3.55 -11.50
CA THR A 65 12.52 -2.52 -10.68
C THR A 65 11.73 -1.23 -10.81
N TRP A 66 11.79 -0.32 -9.84
CA TRP A 66 11.25 1.03 -10.01
C TRP A 66 12.02 1.79 -11.10
N VAL A 67 11.32 2.53 -11.96
CA VAL A 67 12.00 3.33 -13.00
C VAL A 67 12.72 4.55 -12.45
N SER A 68 12.16 5.17 -11.41
CA SER A 68 12.72 6.33 -10.73
C SER A 68 12.31 6.31 -9.26
N GLU A 69 12.84 7.23 -8.45
CA GLU A 69 12.43 7.37 -7.05
C GLU A 69 11.10 8.13 -6.90
N THR A 70 10.70 8.91 -7.91
CA THR A 70 9.54 9.81 -7.83
C THR A 70 8.32 9.32 -8.61
N GLU A 71 8.48 8.42 -9.57
CA GLU A 71 7.35 7.91 -10.36
C GLU A 71 6.92 6.54 -9.89
N ASP A 72 5.64 6.38 -9.54
CA ASP A 72 5.04 5.09 -9.16
C ASP A 72 4.83 4.17 -10.38
N LEU A 73 5.93 3.81 -11.04
CA LEU A 73 5.98 2.96 -12.22
C LEU A 73 7.15 1.98 -12.12
N CYS A 74 6.95 0.74 -12.60
CA CYS A 74 8.00 -0.27 -12.64
C CYS A 74 8.52 -0.47 -14.07
N SER A 75 9.70 -1.09 -14.19
CA SER A 75 10.39 -1.32 -15.46
C SER A 75 9.62 -2.19 -16.45
N SER A 76 8.72 -3.05 -15.96
CA SER A 76 7.82 -3.84 -16.82
C SER A 76 6.68 -3.02 -17.43
N CYS A 77 6.38 -1.84 -16.88
CA CYS A 77 5.26 -0.99 -17.28
C CYS A 77 5.71 0.30 -17.95
N ILE A 78 6.99 0.44 -18.29
CA ILE A 78 7.47 1.59 -19.05
C ILE A 78 6.73 1.60 -20.39
N PRO A 79 5.98 2.67 -20.71
CA PRO A 79 5.41 2.79 -22.04
C PRO A 79 6.57 2.80 -23.03
N SER A 80 6.64 1.80 -23.92
CA SER A 80 7.59 1.81 -25.00
C SER A 80 7.36 3.10 -25.79
N ALA A 81 8.37 3.96 -25.88
CA ALA A 81 8.33 5.16 -26.69
C ALA A 81 8.27 4.77 -28.18
N THR A 82 7.11 4.29 -28.62
CA THR A 82 6.83 3.98 -30.02
C THR A 82 5.31 4.07 -30.26
N ALA A 83 4.80 5.28 -30.11
CA ALA A 83 3.63 5.72 -30.86
C ALA A 83 3.90 7.16 -31.32
N VAL A 84 4.86 7.30 -32.24
CA VAL A 84 4.85 8.44 -33.16
C VAL A 84 3.57 8.31 -33.97
N ASN A 85 2.53 9.04 -33.59
CA ASN A 85 1.42 9.36 -34.49
C ASN A 85 1.64 10.78 -35.00
N HIS A 86 2.33 10.87 -36.14
CA HIS A 86 2.10 11.95 -37.09
C HIS A 86 0.83 11.60 -37.87
N GLY A 87 -0.22 12.38 -37.70
CA GLY A 87 -1.45 12.36 -38.48
C GLY A 87 -2.16 13.69 -38.32
#